data_AF-A0AAD3RSE2-F1
#
_entry.id   AF-A0AAD3RSE2-F1
#
_cell.length_a   1.000
_cell.length_b   1.000
_cell.length_c   1.000
_cell.angle_alpha   90.00
_cell.angle_beta   90.00
_cell.angle_gamma   90.00
#
_symmetry.space_group_name_H-M   'P 1'
#
loop_
_entity.id
_entity.type
_entity.pdbx_description
1 polymer ?
#
loop_
_entity_poly.entity_id
_entity_poly.type
_entity_poly.pdbx_seq_one_letter_code
_entity_poly.pdbx_strand_id
1 'polypeptide(L)'
;MNESGLYQEFDLNTEKSIRCWIDFDGEVNSLNVSVVPRGLTRPKLSLISIHLDLLGVVKEIMYVSFLPPQGFSPVHGILGLSFRMNALAQDLDLSNLPTVLESKSKHKLRLQLEHPLLLW
;
A
#
# COMPACT_ATOMS: atom_id res chain seq x y z
N MET A 1 11.20 -0.26 10.13
CA MET A 1 11.70 -0.69 11.45
C MET A 1 11.25 -2.11 11.72
N ASN A 2 12.12 -2.97 12.25
CA ASN A 2 11.72 -4.32 12.66
C ASN A 2 10.90 -4.26 13.98
N GLU A 3 10.50 -5.43 14.49
CA GLU A 3 9.70 -5.56 15.72
C GLU A 3 10.37 -5.00 16.99
N SER A 4 11.69 -4.83 16.96
CA SER A 4 12.52 -4.22 18.02
C SER A 4 12.79 -2.72 17.81
N GLY A 5 12.21 -2.09 16.80
CA GLY A 5 12.37 -0.65 16.54
C GLY A 5 13.70 -0.28 15.89
N LEU A 6 14.44 -1.25 15.34
CA LEU A 6 15.66 -0.98 14.58
C LEU A 6 15.33 -0.72 13.11
N TYR A 7 15.97 0.27 12.50
CA TYR A 7 15.90 0.49 11.06
C TYR A 7 16.52 -0.70 10.34
N GLN A 8 15.73 -1.33 9.46
CA GLN A 8 16.22 -2.36 8.56
C GLN A 8 16.27 -1.73 7.18
N GLU A 9 17.49 -1.49 6.71
CA GLU A 9 17.72 -1.05 5.33
C GLU A 9 17.39 -2.21 4.38
N PHE A 10 16.72 -1.89 3.29
CA PHE A 10 16.52 -2.80 2.18
C PHE A 10 16.48 -2.01 0.87
N ASP A 11 17.06 -2.59 -0.16
CA ASP A 11 17.18 -1.95 -1.48
C ASP A 11 15.91 -2.18 -2.30
N LEU A 12 15.27 -1.06 -2.70
CA LEU A 12 14.08 -1.04 -3.55
C LEU A 12 14.37 -1.43 -5.00
N ASN A 13 15.63 -1.45 -5.43
CA ASN A 13 16.04 -1.89 -6.76
C ASN A 13 16.22 -3.40 -6.86
N THR A 14 15.95 -4.14 -5.78
CA THR A 14 15.93 -5.59 -5.84
C THR A 14 14.68 -6.07 -6.56
N GLU A 15 14.77 -7.19 -7.29
CA GLU A 15 13.60 -7.84 -7.91
C GLU A 15 12.65 -8.50 -6.88
N LYS A 16 12.75 -8.09 -5.60
CA LYS A 16 11.95 -8.62 -4.51
C LYS A 16 10.69 -7.78 -4.34
N SER A 17 9.56 -8.44 -4.16
CA SER A 17 8.32 -7.75 -3.85
C SER A 17 8.37 -7.07 -2.48
N ILE A 18 7.78 -5.88 -2.43
CA ILE A 18 7.61 -5.07 -1.24
C ILE A 18 6.13 -4.97 -0.87
N ARG A 19 5.84 -4.73 0.40
CA ARG A 19 4.49 -4.44 0.90
C ARG A 19 4.47 -3.03 1.47
N CYS A 20 3.41 -2.30 1.14
CA CYS A 20 3.21 -0.92 1.57
C CYS A 20 1.82 -0.78 2.19
N TRP A 21 1.74 -0.01 3.27
CA TRP A 21 0.48 0.46 3.86
C TRP A 21 0.46 1.98 3.82
N ILE A 22 -0.68 2.54 3.45
CA ILE A 22 -0.94 3.97 3.41
C ILE A 22 -2.20 4.18 4.24
N ASP A 23 -2.02 4.69 5.45
CA ASP A 23 -3.11 4.91 6.39
C ASP A 23 -3.27 6.40 6.67
N PHE A 24 -4.50 6.87 6.60
CA PHE A 24 -4.86 8.21 7.02
C PHE A 24 -5.71 8.14 8.29
N ASP A 25 -5.28 8.85 9.33
CA ASP A 25 -6.04 9.05 10.56
C ASP A 25 -6.66 10.45 10.54
N GLY A 26 -7.99 10.51 10.43
CA GLY A 26 -8.75 11.76 10.37
C GLY A 26 -8.91 12.47 11.71
N GLU A 27 -8.72 11.78 12.85
CA GLU A 27 -8.81 12.41 14.18
C GLU A 27 -7.60 13.31 14.44
N VAL A 28 -6.42 12.87 13.97
CA VAL A 28 -5.15 13.59 14.14
C VAL A 28 -4.57 14.16 12.84
N ASN A 29 -5.32 14.08 11.74
CA ASN A 29 -4.93 14.53 10.39
C ASN A 29 -3.54 14.03 9.99
N SER A 30 -3.28 12.73 10.14
CA SER A 30 -1.95 12.15 9.88
C SER A 30 -2.00 11.11 8.77
N LEU A 31 -1.15 11.28 7.76
CA LEU A 31 -0.86 10.27 6.75
C LEU A 31 0.40 9.49 7.15
N ASN A 32 0.26 8.17 7.23
CA ASN A 32 1.30 7.25 7.65
C ASN A 32 1.60 6.25 6.54
N VAL A 33 2.87 6.16 6.13
CA VAL A 33 3.33 5.20 5.14
C VAL A 33 4.30 4.22 5.79
N SER A 34 3.98 2.94 5.72
CA SER A 34 4.82 1.85 6.19
C SER A 34 5.24 0.97 5.02
N VAL A 35 6.51 0.60 4.93
CA VAL A 35 7.03 -0.26 3.85
C VAL A 35 7.94 -1.33 4.42
N VAL A 36 7.80 -2.57 3.93
CA VAL A 36 8.69 -3.69 4.25
C VAL A 36 8.87 -4.64 3.07
N PRO A 37 9.96 -5.43 3.03
CA PRO A 37 10.07 -6.60 2.17
C PRO A 37 8.90 -7.59 2.37
N ARG A 38 8.50 -8.27 1.30
CA ARG A 38 7.49 -9.34 1.38
C ARG A 38 7.91 -10.42 2.41
N GLY A 39 6.93 -10.93 3.14
CA GLY A 39 7.12 -11.97 4.18
C GLY A 39 7.39 -11.42 5.58
N LEU A 40 7.65 -10.12 5.74
CA LEU A 40 7.79 -9.49 7.05
C LEU A 40 6.46 -8.97 7.59
N THR A 41 6.37 -8.81 8.90
CA THR A 41 5.24 -8.20 9.58
C THR A 41 5.22 -6.69 9.37
N ARG A 42 4.04 -6.08 9.48
CA ARG A 42 3.89 -4.63 9.39
C ARG A 42 4.71 -3.97 10.52
N PRO A 43 5.52 -2.94 10.21
CA PRO A 43 6.35 -2.30 11.22
C PRO A 43 5.47 -1.51 12.20
N LYS A 44 5.85 -1.48 13.48
CA LYS A 44 5.15 -0.68 14.49
C LYS A 44 5.29 0.83 14.26
N LEU A 45 6.36 1.23 13.58
CA LEU A 45 6.69 2.61 13.29
C LEU A 45 6.69 2.81 11.77
N SER A 46 5.91 3.79 11.32
CA SER A 46 5.82 4.20 9.93
C SER A 46 7.15 4.74 9.42
N LEU A 47 7.44 4.50 8.16
CA LEU A 47 8.62 5.06 7.50
C LEU A 47 8.43 6.56 7.25
N ILE A 48 7.23 6.97 6.84
CA ILE A 48 6.83 8.36 6.65
C ILE A 48 5.61 8.62 7.52
N SER A 49 5.61 9.73 8.24
CA SER A 49 4.47 10.24 8.97
C SER A 49 4.40 11.74 8.75
N ILE A 50 3.32 12.21 8.13
CA ILE A 50 3.11 13.63 7.83
C ILE A 50 1.74 14.07 8.32
N HIS A 51 1.68 15.28 8.87
CA HIS A 51 0.42 15.94 9.15
C HIS A 51 -0.14 16.52 7.84
N LEU A 52 -1.34 16.10 7.48
CA LEU A 52 -2.01 16.45 6.23
C LEU A 52 -3.47 16.77 6.54
N ASP A 53 -3.85 18.04 6.40
CA ASP A 53 -5.24 18.46 6.48
C ASP A 53 -5.97 18.08 5.19
N LEU A 54 -6.72 16.98 5.25
CA LEU A 54 -7.51 16.49 4.13
C LEU A 54 -8.89 17.14 4.03
N LEU A 55 -9.37 17.85 5.06
CA LEU A 55 -10.73 18.43 5.07
C LEU A 55 -10.93 19.46 3.96
N GLY A 56 -9.87 20.20 3.60
CA GLY A 56 -9.93 21.18 2.51
C GLY A 56 -9.79 20.58 1.10
N VAL A 57 -9.43 19.31 0.97
CA VAL A 57 -9.06 18.67 -0.31
C VAL A 57 -10.00 17.52 -0.67
N VAL A 58 -10.45 16.77 0.34
CA VAL A 58 -11.34 15.61 0.17
C VAL A 58 -12.75 16.09 -0.11
N LYS A 59 -13.31 15.61 -1.21
CA LYS A 59 -14.71 15.82 -1.60
C LYS A 59 -15.54 14.59 -1.22
N GLU A 60 -16.86 14.71 -1.34
CA GLU A 60 -17.82 13.61 -1.14
C GLU A 60 -17.45 12.35 -1.92
N ILE A 61 -16.93 12.52 -3.14
CA ILE A 61 -16.43 11.42 -3.98
C ILE A 61 -14.96 11.70 -4.31
N MET A 62 -14.12 10.71 -4.04
CA MET A 62 -12.70 10.71 -4.34
C MET A 62 -12.32 9.43 -5.10
N TYR A 63 -11.27 9.52 -5.92
CA TYR A 63 -10.75 8.40 -6.70
C TYR A 63 -9.31 8.13 -6.29
N VAL A 64 -8.96 6.85 -6.16
CA VAL A 64 -7.59 6.39 -5.87
C VAL A 64 -7.10 5.57 -7.06
N SER A 65 -5.97 5.99 -7.63
CA SER A 65 -5.34 5.34 -8.79
C SER A 65 -3.84 5.23 -8.57
N PHE A 66 -3.25 4.15 -9.07
CA PHE A 66 -1.80 3.96 -9.08
C PHE A 66 -1.29 4.20 -10.49
N LEU A 67 -0.30 5.08 -10.61
CA LEU A 67 0.36 5.38 -11.87
C LEU A 67 1.84 5.02 -11.77
N PRO A 68 2.42 4.37 -12.80
CA PRO A 68 3.84 4.09 -12.80
C PRO A 68 4.65 5.39 -12.89
N PRO A 69 5.88 5.43 -12.34
CA PRO A 69 6.77 6.56 -12.52
C PRO A 69 7.08 6.77 -14.01
N GLN A 70 7.20 8.03 -14.45
CA GLN A 70 7.65 8.35 -15.81
C GLN A 70 9.13 7.96 -15.96
N GLY A 71 9.43 7.01 -16.86
CA GLY A 71 10.80 6.59 -17.18
C GLY A 71 10.91 5.09 -17.46
N PHE A 72 11.99 4.69 -18.14
CA PHE A 72 12.32 3.30 -18.44
C PHE A 72 12.74 2.57 -17.16
N SER A 73 11.76 2.16 -16.37
CA SER A 73 11.97 1.35 -15.17
C SER A 73 11.69 -0.13 -15.47
N PRO A 74 12.36 -1.09 -14.79
CA PRO A 74 11.99 -2.50 -14.84
C PRO A 74 10.50 -2.68 -14.48
N VAL A 75 9.92 -3.84 -14.83
CA VAL A 75 8.48 -4.14 -14.63
C VAL A 75 8.08 -3.88 -13.17
N HIS A 76 7.59 -2.68 -12.89
CA HIS A 76 7.01 -2.30 -11.61
C HIS A 76 5.50 -2.43 -11.76
N GLY A 77 4.91 -3.27 -10.93
CA GLY A 77 3.48 -3.42 -10.91
C GLY A 77 2.99 -3.90 -9.56
N ILE A 78 1.69 -3.76 -9.37
CA ILE A 78 1.02 -4.10 -8.12
C ILE A 78 0.63 -5.58 -8.20
N LEU A 79 1.00 -6.35 -7.18
CA LEU A 79 0.63 -7.78 -7.11
C LEU A 79 -0.78 -7.97 -6.54
N GLY A 80 -1.18 -7.09 -5.62
CA GLY A 80 -2.51 -7.06 -5.01
C GLY A 80 -2.75 -5.74 -4.28
N LEU A 81 -4.02 -5.39 -4.10
CA LEU A 81 -4.45 -4.19 -3.39
C LEU A 81 -5.65 -4.52 -2.50
N SER A 82 -5.58 -4.07 -1.25
CA SER A 82 -6.70 -4.03 -0.31
C SER A 82 -6.97 -2.58 0.03
N PHE A 83 -8.23 -2.17 0.00
CA PHE A 83 -8.64 -0.80 0.28
C PHE A 83 -9.89 -0.79 1.14
N ARG A 84 -9.87 0.06 2.16
CA ARG A 84 -11.01 0.29 3.04
C ARG A 84 -10.99 1.72 3.55
N MET A 85 -12.18 2.31 3.69
CA MET A 85 -12.40 3.60 4.34
C MET A 85 -13.05 3.39 5.70
N ASN A 86 -12.82 4.32 6.63
CA ASN A 86 -13.43 4.35 7.96
C ASN A 86 -13.14 3.11 8.83
N ALA A 87 -12.11 2.34 8.47
CA ALA A 87 -11.65 1.16 9.19
C ALA A 87 -10.29 0.72 8.61
N LEU A 88 -9.61 -0.17 9.32
CA LEU A 88 -8.38 -0.78 8.84
C LEU A 88 -8.69 -1.74 7.69
N ALA A 89 -7.98 -1.58 6.56
CA ALA A 89 -8.05 -2.50 5.44
C ALA A 89 -7.57 -3.90 5.86
N GLN A 90 -8.19 -4.94 5.31
CA GLN A 90 -7.74 -6.31 5.53
C GLN A 90 -6.35 -6.51 4.92
N ASP A 91 -5.44 -7.18 5.65
CA ASP A 91 -4.14 -7.54 5.11
C ASP A 91 -4.29 -8.51 3.92
N LEU A 92 -3.48 -8.28 2.89
CA LEU A 92 -3.43 -9.14 1.71
C LEU A 92 -2.93 -10.55 2.09
N ASP A 93 -3.67 -11.57 1.68
CA ASP A 93 -3.19 -12.96 1.77
C ASP A 93 -2.08 -13.21 0.74
N LEU A 94 -0.84 -13.13 1.22
CA LEU A 94 0.35 -13.29 0.38
C LEU A 94 0.46 -14.68 -0.23
N SER A 95 -0.07 -15.73 0.42
CA SER A 95 0.01 -17.10 -0.11
C SER A 95 -0.67 -17.22 -1.49
N ASN A 96 -1.64 -16.35 -1.72
CA ASN A 96 -2.48 -16.28 -2.91
C ASN A 96 -2.00 -15.24 -3.95
N LEU A 97 -0.88 -14.57 -3.70
CA LEU A 97 -0.29 -13.57 -4.60
C LEU A 97 1.01 -14.08 -5.22
N PRO A 98 1.29 -13.79 -6.49
CA PRO A 98 2.59 -14.09 -7.09
C PRO A 98 3.72 -13.37 -6.33
N THR A 99 4.93 -13.94 -6.37
CA THR A 99 6.10 -13.38 -5.67
C THR A 99 6.77 -12.26 -6.47
N VAL A 100 6.73 -12.35 -7.81
CA VAL A 100 7.29 -11.40 -8.78
C VAL A 100 6.34 -11.35 -9.98
N LEU A 101 6.27 -10.22 -10.69
CA LEU A 101 5.60 -10.13 -11.99
C LEU A 101 6.52 -10.68 -13.07
N GLU A 102 6.17 -11.83 -13.66
CA GLU A 102 6.92 -12.33 -14.80
C GLU A 102 6.64 -11.47 -16.03
N SER A 103 7.69 -11.04 -16.74
CA SER A 103 7.63 -10.19 -17.94
C SER A 103 6.70 -10.71 -19.06
N LYS A 104 6.27 -11.98 -19.00
CA LYS A 104 5.49 -12.67 -20.05
C LYS A 104 4.11 -13.15 -19.61
N SER A 105 3.72 -12.98 -18.35
CA SER A 105 2.45 -13.53 -17.85
C SER A 105 1.42 -12.44 -17.58
N LYS A 106 0.22 -12.60 -18.13
CA LYS A 106 -0.95 -11.74 -17.86
C LYS A 106 -1.46 -12.03 -16.45
N HIS A 107 -0.78 -11.53 -15.43
CA HIS A 107 -1.28 -11.65 -14.06
C HIS A 107 -2.48 -10.73 -13.86
N LYS A 108 -3.62 -11.32 -13.48
CA LYS A 108 -4.82 -10.57 -13.09
C LYS A 108 -4.56 -9.91 -11.74
N LEU A 109 -4.65 -8.58 -11.69
CA LEU A 109 -4.66 -7.84 -10.45
C LEU A 109 -5.76 -8.37 -9.54
N ARG A 110 -5.42 -8.72 -8.30
CA ARG A 110 -6.41 -9.04 -7.26
C ARG A 110 -6.71 -7.77 -6.46
N LEU A 111 -7.92 -7.28 -6.65
CA LEU A 111 -8.50 -6.19 -5.87
C LEU A 111 -9.42 -6.81 -4.83
N GLN A 112 -9.12 -6.58 -3.55
CA GLN A 112 -10.04 -6.84 -2.46
C GLN A 112 -10.68 -5.50 -2.07
N LEU A 113 -11.94 -5.33 -2.46
CA LEU A 113 -12.76 -4.20 -2.06
C LEU A 113 -13.70 -4.68 -0.96
N GLU A 114 -13.64 -4.06 0.21
CA GLU A 114 -14.56 -4.36 1.29
C GLU A 114 -15.66 -3.30 1.35
N HIS A 115 -16.88 -3.76 1.08
CA HIS A 115 -18.15 -3.04 0.97
C HIS A 115 -18.33 -2.15 -0.28
N PRO A 116 -19.41 -2.35 -1.06
CA PRO A 116 -19.86 -1.34 -2.00
C PRO A 116 -20.47 -0.18 -1.20
N LEU A 117 -19.99 1.03 -1.50
CA LEU A 117 -20.66 2.28 -1.15
C LEU A 117 -22.08 2.22 -1.71
N LEU A 118 -23.09 1.96 -0.87
CA LEU A 118 -24.48 2.29 -1.15
C LEU A 118 -25.21 2.74 0.12
N LEU A 119 -25.38 4.05 0.17
CA LEU A 119 -26.45 4.90 0.70
C LEU A 119 -25.79 6.27 0.54
N TRP A 120 -26.15 7.12 -0.44
CA TRP A 120 -27.48 7.69 -0.68
C TRP A 120 -27.90 7.63 -2.16
#